data_AF-A0A067PU11-F1
#
_entry.id   AF-A0A067PU11-F1
#
_cell.length_a   1.000
_cell.length_b   1.000
_cell.length_c   1.000
_cell.angle_alpha   90.00
_cell.angle_beta   90.00
_cell.angle_gamma   90.00
#
_symmetry.space_group_name_H-M   'P 1'
#
loop_
_entity.id
_entity.type
_entity.pdbx_description
1 polymer ?
#
loop_
_entity_poly.entity_id
_entity_poly.type
_entity_poly.pdbx_seq_one_letter_code
_entity_poly.pdbx_strand_id
1 'polypeptide(L)'
;MLAPSIETSCEGIPPLVPSTPICIIGKLMDQVIKQNPTNEEDGSEEDSKGDGKGDGDGEGDGQDGKVAGNGNGEGKGKGNGDSEGKTPETSVVSDPSDSPIKEALTELAVTSTNFLFTSLPLCVPLDVYPTTELERKLQEALQESENRGEEVKAQVVALQASVVLQTKYIKRAKAEPQSQEQKKSQGKNSWLVGDGLLRLLTGDVFYEQVVMHQLQQEEEEEEEEARESRLKWNWEKWATFQEKMAEWKVEQAWAKRNKKRPWWRKPVLGAIEGPVPQPTASTAKEEDQKGQEVEEDEFEDSDDDD
;
A
#
# COMPACT_ATOMS: atom_id res chain seq x y z
N MET A 1 -20.82 53.75 -26.67
CA MET A 1 -19.53 53.04 -26.58
C MET A 1 -19.85 51.56 -26.56
N LEU A 2 -19.49 50.86 -27.63
CA LEU A 2 -19.83 49.46 -27.88
C LEU A 2 -18.72 48.57 -27.29
N ALA A 3 -19.09 47.56 -26.50
CA ALA A 3 -18.17 46.54 -26.03
C ALA A 3 -17.93 45.51 -27.15
N PRO A 4 -16.67 45.14 -27.45
CA PRO A 4 -16.38 44.08 -28.42
C PRO A 4 -16.54 42.69 -27.79
N SER A 5 -17.31 41.85 -28.48
CA SER A 5 -17.50 40.42 -28.19
C SER A 5 -16.21 39.64 -28.48
N ILE A 6 -15.72 38.89 -27.49
CA ILE A 6 -14.63 37.93 -27.64
C ILE A 6 -15.27 36.56 -27.88
N GLU A 7 -15.49 36.24 -29.16
CA GLU A 7 -15.75 34.87 -29.61
C GLU A 7 -14.38 34.19 -29.81
N THR A 8 -13.83 33.59 -28.75
CA THR A 8 -12.79 32.58 -28.90
C THR A 8 -13.46 31.23 -29.10
N SER A 9 -13.64 30.88 -30.37
CA SER A 9 -13.99 29.53 -30.83
C SER A 9 -12.89 28.55 -30.42
N CYS A 10 -13.08 27.89 -29.28
CA CYS A 10 -12.29 26.72 -28.90
C CYS A 10 -12.81 25.52 -29.69
N GLU A 11 -12.29 25.31 -30.91
CA GLU A 11 -12.20 23.96 -31.47
C GLU A 11 -11.20 23.18 -30.60
N GLY A 12 -11.70 22.72 -29.46
CA GLY A 12 -10.93 21.94 -28.50
C GLY A 12 -10.60 20.60 -29.11
N ILE A 13 -9.33 20.40 -29.43
CA ILE A 13 -8.74 19.06 -29.54
C ILE A 13 -9.13 18.36 -28.22
N PRO A 14 -9.92 17.28 -28.25
CA PRO A 14 -10.30 16.60 -27.02
C PRO A 14 -9.01 16.24 -26.27
N PRO A 15 -8.96 16.46 -24.95
CA PRO A 15 -7.78 16.14 -24.17
C PRO A 15 -7.40 14.70 -24.49
N LEU A 16 -6.17 14.50 -24.95
CA LEU A 16 -5.62 13.21 -25.28
C LEU A 16 -5.75 12.36 -24.02
N VAL A 17 -6.79 11.52 -23.97
CA VAL A 17 -7.12 10.74 -22.78
C VAL A 17 -5.86 9.92 -22.49
N PRO A 18 -5.22 10.09 -21.32
CA PRO A 18 -4.01 9.35 -21.01
C PRO A 18 -4.36 7.88 -21.15
N SER A 19 -3.63 7.18 -22.00
CA SER A 19 -3.93 5.81 -22.39
C SER A 19 -4.11 4.99 -21.13
N THR A 20 -5.35 4.70 -20.77
CA THR A 20 -5.64 3.97 -19.55
C THR A 20 -4.98 2.60 -19.67
N PRO A 21 -4.57 1.97 -18.55
CA PRO A 21 -3.96 0.64 -18.59
C PRO A 21 -4.79 -0.37 -19.39
N ILE A 22 -6.12 -0.20 -19.39
CA ILE A 22 -7.08 -1.02 -20.15
C ILE A 22 -6.85 -0.87 -21.66
N CYS A 23 -6.65 0.34 -22.17
CA CYS A 23 -6.36 0.57 -23.60
C CYS A 23 -5.00 0.01 -24.03
N ILE A 24 -4.02 -0.02 -23.13
CA ILE A 24 -2.70 -0.60 -23.41
C ILE A 24 -2.82 -2.13 -23.49
N ILE A 25 -3.55 -2.75 -22.56
CA ILE A 25 -3.79 -4.21 -22.56
C ILE A 25 -4.58 -4.62 -23.81
N GLY A 26 -5.61 -3.86 -24.19
CA GLY A 26 -6.38 -4.13 -25.42
C GLY A 26 -5.51 -4.09 -26.68
N LYS A 27 -4.63 -3.09 -26.81
CA LYS A 27 -3.67 -3.02 -27.92
C LYS A 27 -2.67 -4.17 -27.93
N LEU A 28 -2.23 -4.64 -26.77
CA LEU A 28 -1.33 -5.79 -26.67
C LEU A 28 -2.04 -7.08 -27.12
N MET A 29 -3.29 -7.28 -26.69
CA MET A 29 -4.10 -8.45 -27.09
C MET A 29 -4.38 -8.45 -28.60
N ASP A 30 -4.72 -7.30 -29.19
CA ASP A 30 -4.89 -7.18 -30.64
C ASP A 30 -3.59 -7.49 -31.42
N GLN A 31 -2.44 -7.14 -30.85
CA GLN A 31 -1.13 -7.46 -31.42
C GLN A 31 -0.84 -8.96 -31.38
N VAL A 32 -1.17 -9.63 -30.27
CA VAL A 32 -1.02 -11.09 -30.12
C VAL A 32 -1.94 -11.84 -31.09
N ILE A 33 -3.20 -11.41 -31.22
CA ILE A 33 -4.16 -12.01 -32.17
C ILE A 33 -3.67 -11.85 -33.62
N LYS A 34 -3.06 -10.71 -33.96
CA LYS A 34 -2.49 -10.48 -35.30
C LYS A 34 -1.21 -11.27 -35.56
N GLN A 35 -0.42 -11.59 -34.54
CA GLN A 35 0.82 -12.36 -34.70
C GLN A 35 0.58 -13.87 -34.80
N ASN A 36 -0.54 -14.36 -34.26
CA ASN A 36 -1.00 -15.73 -34.44
C ASN A 36 -2.33 -15.74 -35.22
N PRO A 37 -2.32 -15.47 -36.54
CA PRO A 37 -3.49 -15.78 -37.34
C PRO A 37 -3.73 -17.28 -37.17
N THR A 38 -4.81 -17.63 -36.48
CA THR A 38 -5.28 -19.01 -36.46
C THR A 38 -5.47 -19.39 -37.91
N ASN A 39 -4.60 -20.27 -38.41
CA ASN A 39 -4.79 -20.99 -39.66
C ASN A 39 -6.04 -21.85 -39.47
N GLU A 40 -7.21 -21.23 -39.55
CA GLU A 40 -8.41 -21.92 -39.95
C GLU A 40 -8.16 -22.25 -41.42
N GLU A 41 -7.63 -23.45 -41.63
CA GLU A 41 -7.54 -24.08 -42.94
C GLU A 41 -8.97 -24.21 -43.48
N ASP A 42 -9.39 -23.18 -44.20
CA ASP A 42 -10.47 -23.27 -45.18
C ASP A 42 -9.98 -24.23 -46.25
N GLY A 43 -10.52 -25.45 -46.20
CA GLY A 43 -10.23 -26.51 -47.14
C GLY A 43 -10.73 -26.12 -48.52
N SER A 44 -9.82 -25.69 -49.39
CA SER A 44 -10.02 -25.79 -50.83
C SER A 44 -8.76 -26.36 -51.45
N GLU A 45 -8.88 -27.61 -51.91
CA GLU A 45 -8.02 -28.24 -52.92
C GLU A 45 -7.76 -27.26 -54.07
N GLU A 46 -6.51 -27.15 -54.53
CA GLU A 46 -6.16 -27.52 -55.90
C GLU A 46 -4.66 -27.32 -56.19
N ASP A 47 -4.17 -28.22 -57.03
CA ASP A 47 -2.79 -28.43 -57.43
C ASP A 47 -2.12 -27.19 -58.03
N SER A 48 -0.95 -26.82 -57.52
CA SER A 48 -0.03 -25.98 -58.29
C SER A 48 1.42 -26.31 -58.01
N LYS A 49 2.02 -27.04 -58.97
CA LYS A 49 3.47 -27.17 -59.14
C LYS A 49 4.06 -25.80 -59.48
N GLY A 50 4.82 -25.23 -58.56
CA GLY A 50 5.62 -24.03 -58.79
C GLY A 50 7.04 -24.22 -58.26
N ASP A 51 7.96 -24.60 -59.15
CA ASP A 51 9.40 -24.55 -58.90
C ASP A 51 9.83 -23.07 -58.77
N GLY A 52 10.12 -22.64 -57.55
CA GLY A 52 10.59 -21.29 -57.25
C GLY A 52 11.91 -21.32 -56.50
N LYS A 53 13.03 -21.36 -57.24
CA LYS A 53 14.35 -21.00 -56.70
C LYS A 53 14.38 -19.50 -56.40
N GLY A 54 14.50 -19.15 -55.13
CA GLY A 54 14.78 -17.79 -54.68
C GLY A 54 16.02 -17.79 -53.81
N ASP A 55 17.17 -17.55 -54.44
CA ASP A 55 18.40 -17.16 -53.75
C ASP A 55 18.20 -15.74 -53.22
N GLY A 56 18.12 -15.60 -51.91
CA GLY A 56 17.94 -14.32 -51.21
C GLY A 56 19.07 -14.09 -50.24
N ASP A 57 20.19 -13.59 -50.76
CA ASP A 57 21.29 -13.04 -49.97
C ASP A 57 20.81 -11.77 -49.26
N GLY A 58 20.46 -11.89 -47.99
CA GLY A 58 20.12 -10.78 -47.12
C GLY A 58 21.28 -10.44 -46.19
N GLU A 59 22.24 -9.66 -46.70
CA GLU A 59 23.23 -8.96 -45.87
C GLU A 59 22.51 -7.90 -45.01
N GLY A 60 22.45 -8.14 -43.70
CA GLY A 60 21.92 -7.21 -42.71
C GLY A 60 23.00 -6.76 -41.74
N ASP A 61 23.83 -5.83 -42.17
CA ASP A 61 24.70 -5.03 -41.29
C ASP A 61 23.81 -4.15 -40.37
N GLY A 62 23.97 -4.27 -39.05
CA GLY A 62 23.01 -3.69 -38.12
C GLY A 62 23.46 -3.46 -36.68
N GLN A 63 24.67 -2.92 -36.50
CA GLN A 63 25.10 -2.05 -35.39
C GLN A 63 25.08 -2.56 -33.94
N ASP A 64 26.29 -2.80 -33.45
CA ASP A 64 26.67 -2.94 -32.05
C ASP A 64 26.34 -1.67 -31.22
N GLY A 65 25.27 -1.75 -30.43
CA GLY A 65 24.95 -0.76 -29.40
C GLY A 65 25.76 -0.97 -28.11
N LYS A 66 27.08 -0.73 -28.14
CA LYS A 66 27.89 -0.56 -26.92
C LYS A 66 27.48 0.73 -26.20
N VAL A 67 26.64 0.64 -25.19
CA VAL A 67 26.46 1.72 -24.20
C VAL A 67 27.50 1.54 -23.09
N ALA A 68 28.68 2.13 -23.30
CA ALA A 68 29.67 2.32 -22.26
C ALA A 68 29.26 3.53 -21.39
N GLY A 69 28.62 3.25 -20.26
CA GLY A 69 28.39 4.24 -19.21
C GLY A 69 29.65 4.46 -18.37
N ASN A 70 30.52 5.36 -18.84
CA ASN A 70 31.64 5.91 -18.06
C ASN A 70 31.10 6.89 -17.01
N GLY A 71 31.08 6.48 -15.74
CA GLY A 71 30.79 7.35 -14.60
C GLY A 71 31.99 7.45 -13.68
N ASN A 72 33.04 8.16 -14.12
CA ASN A 72 34.19 8.52 -13.29
C ASN A 72 33.80 9.71 -12.38
N GLY A 73 33.43 9.42 -11.14
CA GLY A 73 33.23 10.41 -10.07
C GLY A 73 34.36 10.36 -9.07
N GLU A 74 35.52 10.93 -9.39
CA GLU A 74 36.62 11.15 -8.43
C GLU A 74 36.26 12.30 -7.46
N GLY A 75 35.56 11.96 -6.37
CA GLY A 75 35.41 12.82 -5.21
C GLY A 75 36.60 12.69 -4.26
N LYS A 76 37.68 13.45 -4.49
CA LYS A 76 38.78 13.58 -3.52
C LYS A 76 38.34 14.42 -2.31
N GLY A 77 37.76 13.77 -1.31
CA GLY A 77 37.61 14.32 0.04
C GLY A 77 38.74 13.84 0.95
N LYS A 78 39.82 14.61 1.07
CA LYS A 78 40.83 14.40 2.12
C LYS A 78 40.30 14.98 3.44
N GLY A 79 39.83 14.12 4.33
CA GLY A 79 39.59 14.43 5.74
C GLY A 79 40.48 13.55 6.61
N ASN A 80 41.61 14.08 7.06
CA ASN A 80 42.42 13.46 8.10
C ASN A 80 41.70 13.64 9.44
N GLY A 81 41.49 12.53 10.15
CA GLY A 81 40.91 12.54 11.50
C GLY A 81 41.22 11.24 12.22
N ASP A 82 42.45 11.13 12.73
CA ASP A 82 42.83 10.12 13.70
C ASP A 82 41.94 10.24 14.95
N SER A 83 41.15 9.20 15.23
CA SER A 83 40.69 8.93 16.58
C SER A 83 40.48 7.42 16.76
N GLU A 84 41.36 6.83 17.55
CA GLU A 84 41.33 5.43 17.92
C GLU A 84 40.12 5.13 18.82
N GLY A 85 39.25 4.24 18.35
CA GLY A 85 38.67 3.17 19.16
C GLY A 85 37.56 3.51 20.16
N LYS A 86 36.30 3.52 19.68
CA LYS A 86 35.19 2.77 20.31
C LYS A 86 34.01 2.62 19.33
N THR A 87 33.72 1.37 18.97
CA THR A 87 32.64 0.96 18.06
C THR A 87 31.28 1.55 18.47
N PRO A 88 30.63 2.38 17.64
CA PRO A 88 29.22 2.65 17.76
C PRO A 88 28.45 1.43 17.26
N GLU A 89 27.50 0.96 18.05
CA GLU A 89 26.50 -0.01 17.63
C GLU A 89 25.83 0.53 16.37
N THR A 90 26.02 -0.23 15.30
CA THR A 90 25.39 -0.12 14.02
C THR A 90 23.90 0.14 14.20
N SER A 91 23.46 1.30 13.71
CA SER A 91 22.07 1.50 13.28
C SER A 91 21.64 0.25 12.54
N VAL A 92 20.61 -0.42 13.06
CA VAL A 92 19.89 -1.49 12.37
C VAL A 92 19.34 -0.85 11.11
N VAL A 93 20.13 -0.91 10.04
CA VAL A 93 19.64 -0.79 8.67
C VAL A 93 18.65 -1.94 8.56
N SER A 94 17.36 -1.63 8.62
CA SER A 94 16.32 -2.61 8.33
C SER A 94 16.72 -3.29 7.05
N ASP A 95 16.97 -4.60 7.13
CA ASP A 95 17.37 -5.40 6.00
C ASP A 95 16.41 -5.06 4.83
N PRO A 96 16.91 -4.74 3.63
CA PRO A 96 16.07 -4.62 2.43
C PRO A 96 15.38 -5.96 2.06
N SER A 97 15.47 -6.95 2.93
CA SER A 97 14.76 -8.21 2.85
C SER A 97 13.28 -8.10 3.21
N ASP A 98 12.85 -7.12 4.00
CA ASP A 98 11.42 -6.88 4.31
C ASP A 98 10.78 -5.92 3.31
N SER A 99 11.03 -6.17 2.03
CA SER A 99 10.30 -5.46 0.99
C SER A 99 8.87 -6.02 0.94
N PRO A 100 7.81 -5.18 0.98
CA PRO A 100 6.42 -5.61 0.82
C PRO A 100 6.14 -6.29 -0.54
N ILE A 101 7.13 -6.30 -1.43
CA ILE A 101 7.18 -7.07 -2.67
C ILE A 101 7.44 -8.56 -2.39
N LYS A 102 8.34 -8.92 -1.47
CA LYS A 102 8.62 -10.33 -1.13
C LYS A 102 7.42 -10.99 -0.46
N GLU A 103 6.77 -10.29 0.47
CA GLU A 103 5.56 -10.75 1.14
C GLU A 103 4.38 -10.89 0.15
N ALA A 104 4.29 -9.99 -0.85
CA ALA A 104 3.34 -10.13 -1.97
C ALA A 104 3.58 -11.41 -2.77
N LEU A 105 4.85 -11.70 -3.07
CA LEU A 105 5.24 -12.86 -3.86
C LEU A 105 4.96 -14.16 -3.11
N THR A 106 5.15 -14.18 -1.78
CA THR A 106 4.80 -15.33 -0.95
C THR A 106 3.29 -15.53 -0.84
N GLU A 107 2.50 -14.46 -0.68
CA GLU A 107 1.03 -14.57 -0.69
C GLU A 107 0.51 -15.02 -2.06
N LEU A 108 1.09 -14.53 -3.16
CA LEU A 108 0.75 -14.96 -4.52
C LEU A 108 1.02 -16.45 -4.71
N ALA A 109 2.16 -16.94 -4.22
CA ALA A 109 2.55 -18.34 -4.29
C ALA A 109 1.62 -19.27 -3.48
N VAL A 110 1.03 -18.78 -2.39
CA VAL A 110 0.13 -19.57 -1.54
C VAL A 110 -1.29 -19.59 -2.09
N THR A 111 -1.77 -18.48 -2.67
CA THR A 111 -3.19 -18.31 -3.00
C THR A 111 -3.56 -18.75 -4.42
N SER A 112 -2.60 -18.81 -5.37
CA SER A 112 -2.96 -18.86 -6.80
C SER A 112 -2.54 -20.13 -7.56
N THR A 113 -1.62 -20.95 -7.07
CA THR A 113 -1.02 -22.03 -7.87
C THR A 113 -1.41 -23.44 -7.45
N ASN A 114 -1.90 -23.64 -6.23
CA ASN A 114 -2.16 -24.99 -5.71
C ASN A 114 -3.44 -25.65 -6.23
N PHE A 115 -4.36 -24.91 -6.86
CA PHE A 115 -5.69 -25.44 -7.20
C PHE A 115 -5.98 -25.63 -8.69
N LEU A 116 -5.20 -25.02 -9.60
CA LEU A 116 -5.49 -25.08 -11.04
C LEU A 116 -4.46 -25.83 -11.88
N PHE A 117 -3.32 -26.24 -11.31
CA PHE A 117 -2.25 -26.88 -12.09
C PHE A 117 -1.60 -28.10 -11.42
N THR A 118 -2.32 -28.83 -10.57
CA THR A 118 -1.91 -30.18 -10.14
C THR A 118 -2.23 -31.25 -11.19
N SER A 119 -2.25 -30.88 -12.47
CA SER A 119 -1.97 -31.86 -13.52
C SER A 119 -0.53 -32.26 -13.28
N LEU A 120 -0.32 -33.38 -12.57
CA LEU A 120 0.97 -34.04 -12.48
C LEU A 120 1.61 -33.94 -13.86
N PRO A 121 2.82 -33.37 -14.00
CA PRO A 121 3.50 -33.42 -15.27
C PRO A 121 3.54 -34.92 -15.59
N LEU A 122 2.83 -35.31 -16.63
CA LEU A 122 3.07 -36.55 -17.33
C LEU A 122 4.47 -36.37 -17.87
N CYS A 123 5.47 -36.56 -17.00
CA CYS A 123 6.87 -36.60 -17.32
C CYS A 123 7.04 -37.95 -18.02
N VAL A 124 6.49 -38.02 -19.23
CA VAL A 124 6.78 -39.10 -20.16
C VAL A 124 8.27 -38.93 -20.43
N PRO A 125 9.11 -39.93 -20.11
CA PRO A 125 10.54 -39.80 -20.35
C PRO A 125 10.76 -39.61 -21.85
N LEU A 126 11.09 -38.38 -22.27
CA LEU A 126 11.42 -38.03 -23.66
C LEU A 126 12.72 -38.70 -24.12
N ASP A 127 13.43 -39.39 -23.23
CA ASP A 127 14.67 -40.10 -23.51
C ASP A 127 14.48 -41.41 -24.30
N VAL A 128 13.24 -41.76 -24.68
CA VAL A 128 12.99 -42.93 -25.55
C VAL A 128 13.27 -42.54 -26.99
N TYR A 129 14.31 -43.16 -27.57
CA TYR A 129 14.67 -42.96 -28.97
C TYR A 129 13.57 -43.51 -29.89
N PRO A 130 12.98 -42.70 -30.79
CA PRO A 130 11.90 -43.16 -31.63
C PRO A 130 12.39 -44.24 -32.59
N THR A 131 11.74 -45.40 -32.56
CA THR A 131 12.05 -46.54 -33.42
C THR A 131 11.34 -46.47 -34.76
N THR A 132 10.25 -45.70 -34.83
CA THR A 132 9.42 -45.55 -36.03
C THR A 132 9.19 -44.09 -36.39
N GLU A 133 8.95 -43.85 -37.68
CA GLU A 133 8.60 -42.52 -38.21
C GLU A 133 7.34 -41.93 -37.56
N LEU A 134 6.37 -42.77 -37.22
CA LEU A 134 5.15 -42.36 -36.53
C LEU A 134 5.44 -41.89 -35.10
N GLU A 135 6.29 -42.62 -34.38
CA GLU A 135 6.72 -42.27 -33.02
C GLU A 135 7.44 -40.92 -33.00
N ARG A 136 8.31 -40.66 -33.98
CA ARG A 136 8.98 -39.37 -34.14
C ARG A 136 7.99 -38.22 -34.31
N LYS A 137 6.99 -38.36 -35.18
CA LYS A 137 5.95 -37.32 -35.39
C LYS A 137 5.11 -37.09 -34.13
N LEU A 138 4.82 -38.16 -33.37
CA LEU A 138 4.05 -38.05 -32.14
C LEU A 138 4.86 -37.34 -31.04
N GLN A 139 6.16 -37.61 -30.93
CA GLN A 139 7.05 -36.88 -30.03
C GLN A 139 7.15 -35.40 -30.39
N GLU A 140 7.29 -35.06 -31.67
CA GLU A 140 7.31 -33.66 -32.15
C GLU A 140 6.01 -32.93 -31.80
N ALA A 141 4.84 -33.55 -32.08
CA ALA A 141 3.55 -32.97 -31.73
C ALA A 141 3.36 -32.82 -30.21
N LEU A 142 3.89 -33.76 -29.42
CA LEU A 142 3.84 -33.68 -27.96
C LEU A 142 4.71 -32.52 -27.45
N GLN A 143 5.94 -32.39 -27.95
CA GLN A 143 6.85 -31.30 -27.59
C GLN A 143 6.28 -29.93 -28.00
N GLU A 144 5.68 -29.83 -29.19
CA GLU A 144 4.99 -28.61 -29.62
C GLU A 144 3.83 -28.27 -28.69
N SER A 145 3.03 -29.27 -28.27
CA SER A 145 1.92 -29.07 -27.34
C SER A 145 2.39 -28.63 -25.95
N GLU A 146 3.52 -29.17 -25.47
CA GLU A 146 4.14 -28.76 -24.20
C GLU A 146 4.62 -27.33 -24.27
N ASN A 147 5.33 -26.95 -25.33
CA ASN A 147 5.80 -25.58 -25.55
C ASN A 147 4.65 -24.57 -25.55
N ARG A 148 3.55 -24.86 -26.27
CA ARG A 148 2.34 -24.02 -26.24
C ARG A 148 1.74 -23.93 -24.83
N GLY A 149 1.75 -25.04 -24.09
CA GLY A 149 1.33 -25.07 -22.70
C GLY A 149 2.20 -24.21 -21.78
N GLU A 150 3.52 -24.21 -21.98
CA GLU A 150 4.47 -23.37 -21.26
C GLU A 150 4.28 -21.88 -21.54
N GLU A 151 4.05 -21.52 -22.81
CA GLU A 151 3.74 -20.14 -23.21
C GLU A 151 2.46 -19.64 -22.52
N VAL A 152 1.39 -20.43 -22.55
CA VAL A 152 0.13 -20.07 -21.88
C VAL A 152 0.33 -19.95 -20.37
N LYS A 153 1.06 -20.88 -19.73
CA LYS A 153 1.40 -20.77 -18.30
C LYS A 153 2.16 -19.47 -18.00
N ALA A 154 3.16 -19.14 -18.81
CA ALA A 154 3.94 -17.91 -18.64
C ALA A 154 3.05 -16.66 -18.76
N GLN A 155 2.13 -16.63 -19.73
CA GLN A 155 1.15 -15.55 -19.88
C GLN A 155 0.20 -15.44 -18.68
N VAL A 156 -0.30 -16.57 -18.16
CA VAL A 156 -1.17 -16.59 -16.98
C VAL A 156 -0.44 -16.06 -15.75
N VAL A 157 0.82 -16.46 -15.54
CA VAL A 157 1.64 -15.94 -14.44
C VAL A 157 1.85 -14.43 -14.57
N ALA A 158 2.13 -13.93 -15.77
CA ALA A 158 2.27 -12.49 -16.02
C ALA A 158 0.96 -11.74 -15.74
N LEU A 159 -0.19 -12.29 -16.14
CA LEU A 159 -1.50 -11.72 -15.87
C LEU A 159 -1.81 -11.70 -14.36
N GLN A 160 -1.57 -12.80 -13.64
CA GLN A 160 -1.74 -12.88 -12.19
C GLN A 160 -0.88 -11.84 -11.45
N ALA A 161 0.39 -11.70 -11.85
CA ALA A 161 1.28 -10.69 -11.30
C ALA A 161 0.72 -9.27 -11.53
N SER A 162 0.19 -8.99 -12.71
CA SER A 162 -0.42 -7.68 -13.03
C SER A 162 -1.63 -7.37 -12.15
N VAL A 163 -2.51 -8.34 -11.90
CA VAL A 163 -3.71 -8.18 -11.06
C VAL A 163 -3.34 -7.89 -9.61
N VAL A 164 -2.33 -8.58 -9.07
CA VAL A 164 -1.86 -8.33 -7.70
C VAL A 164 -1.25 -6.93 -7.56
N LEU A 165 -0.44 -6.51 -8.53
CA LEU A 165 0.12 -5.15 -8.55
C LEU A 165 -0.98 -4.08 -8.63
N GLN A 166 -1.97 -4.26 -9.51
CA GLN A 166 -3.12 -3.36 -9.63
C GLN A 166 -3.92 -3.31 -8.33
N THR A 167 -4.17 -4.46 -7.70
CA THR A 167 -4.90 -4.54 -6.43
C THR A 167 -4.16 -3.78 -5.33
N LYS A 168 -2.84 -3.95 -5.21
CA LYS A 168 -2.03 -3.19 -4.24
C LYS A 168 -2.03 -1.69 -4.54
N TYR A 169 -1.93 -1.30 -5.81
CA TYR A 169 -2.01 0.11 -6.21
C TYR A 169 -3.36 0.73 -5.86
N ILE A 170 -4.48 0.08 -6.20
CA ILE A 170 -5.84 0.55 -5.88
C ILE A 170 -6.02 0.68 -4.37
N LYS A 171 -5.53 -0.28 -3.58
CA LYS A 171 -5.57 -0.21 -2.11
C LYS A 171 -4.83 1.04 -1.60
N ARG A 172 -3.63 1.32 -2.10
CA ARG A 172 -2.87 2.52 -1.70
C ARG A 172 -3.56 3.80 -2.15
N ALA A 173 -4.00 3.87 -3.40
CA ALA A 173 -4.70 5.01 -3.96
C ALA A 173 -6.03 5.31 -3.26
N LYS A 174 -6.68 4.31 -2.65
CA LYS A 174 -7.87 4.48 -1.79
C LYS A 174 -7.52 4.84 -0.34
N ALA A 175 -6.41 4.32 0.19
CA ALA A 175 -5.98 4.60 1.55
C ALA A 175 -5.51 6.06 1.74
N GLU A 176 -4.90 6.67 0.73
CA GLU A 176 -4.47 8.08 0.78
C GLU A 176 -5.64 9.07 0.99
N PRO A 177 -6.73 9.04 0.19
CA PRO A 177 -7.88 9.90 0.41
C PRO A 177 -8.64 9.52 1.68
N GLN A 178 -8.73 8.24 2.05
CA GLN A 178 -9.35 7.85 3.33
C GLN A 178 -8.56 8.35 4.54
N SER A 179 -7.23 8.35 4.49
CA SER A 179 -6.40 8.91 5.56
C SER A 179 -6.54 10.43 5.62
N GLN A 180 -6.68 11.11 4.47
CA GLN A 180 -6.98 12.54 4.44
C GLN A 180 -8.40 12.86 4.92
N GLU A 181 -9.39 12.02 4.60
CA GLU A 181 -10.78 12.17 5.04
C GLU A 181 -10.94 11.82 6.52
N GLN A 182 -10.31 10.76 7.02
CA GLN A 182 -10.32 10.42 8.44
C GLN A 182 -9.63 11.47 9.29
N LYS A 183 -8.53 12.06 8.79
CA LYS A 183 -7.94 13.25 9.42
C LYS A 183 -8.88 14.47 9.40
N LYS A 184 -9.81 14.54 8.46
CA LYS A 184 -10.85 15.59 8.40
C LYS A 184 -12.13 15.21 9.17
N SER A 185 -12.36 13.93 9.46
CA SER A 185 -13.63 13.43 10.02
C SER A 185 -13.52 12.91 11.45
N GLN A 186 -12.31 12.67 11.98
CA GLN A 186 -12.14 12.21 13.38
C GLN A 186 -12.52 13.26 14.42
N GLY A 187 -12.74 14.50 13.99
CA GLY A 187 -13.16 15.54 14.90
C GLY A 187 -14.62 15.51 15.32
N LYS A 188 -15.54 15.06 14.47
CA LYS A 188 -16.96 15.34 14.71
C LYS A 188 -17.85 14.25 14.21
N ASN A 189 -18.84 13.93 15.04
CA ASN A 189 -20.03 13.13 14.77
C ASN A 189 -20.91 13.80 13.70
N SER A 190 -20.32 14.12 12.56
CA SER A 190 -20.95 14.68 11.38
C SER A 190 -21.56 13.52 10.59
N TRP A 191 -22.53 12.86 11.22
CA TRP A 191 -23.64 12.24 10.51
C TRP A 191 -24.41 13.39 9.85
N LEU A 192 -23.88 13.90 8.74
CA LEU A 192 -24.59 14.79 7.84
C LEU A 192 -25.10 13.91 6.69
N VAL A 193 -26.32 13.39 6.88
CA VAL A 193 -27.21 12.92 5.81
C VAL A 193 -26.82 11.59 5.16
N GLY A 194 -26.96 10.49 5.92
CA GLY A 194 -26.80 9.11 5.46
C GLY A 194 -27.95 8.58 4.56
N ASP A 195 -28.93 9.41 4.24
CA ASP A 195 -30.09 9.07 3.43
C ASP A 195 -29.86 9.23 1.92
N GLY A 196 -28.71 9.78 1.50
CA GLY A 196 -28.31 9.87 0.08
C GLY A 196 -29.22 10.75 -0.78
N LEU A 197 -30.30 11.30 -0.22
CA LEU A 197 -31.09 12.34 -0.85
C LEU A 197 -30.42 13.69 -0.62
N LEU A 198 -30.25 14.44 -1.70
CA LEU A 198 -30.02 15.89 -1.68
C LEU A 198 -31.23 16.55 -1.02
N ARG A 199 -31.25 16.57 0.31
CA ARG A 199 -32.19 17.36 1.09
C ARG A 199 -31.82 18.81 0.79
N LEU A 200 -32.72 19.53 0.12
CA LEU A 200 -32.54 20.95 -0.17
C LEU A 200 -32.45 21.67 1.19
N LEU A 201 -31.22 21.90 1.66
CA LEU A 201 -30.87 22.59 2.90
C LEU A 201 -31.16 24.08 2.72
N THR A 202 -32.45 24.40 2.67
CA THR A 202 -32.97 25.77 2.68
C THR A 202 -33.72 25.92 3.99
N GLY A 203 -33.03 26.38 5.03
CA GLY A 203 -33.60 26.64 6.35
C GLY A 203 -32.53 26.79 7.43
N ASP A 204 -32.77 27.70 8.38
CA ASP A 204 -31.86 28.16 9.45
C ASP A 204 -31.14 27.04 10.24
N VAL A 205 -31.72 25.85 10.27
CA VAL A 205 -31.14 24.62 10.85
C VAL A 205 -29.76 24.27 10.27
N PHE A 206 -29.54 24.51 8.97
CA PHE A 206 -28.23 24.28 8.36
C PHE A 206 -27.18 25.25 8.91
N TYR A 207 -27.55 26.52 9.08
CA TYR A 207 -26.63 27.54 9.57
C TYR A 207 -26.20 27.23 11.00
N GLU A 208 -27.13 26.85 11.88
CA GLU A 208 -26.82 26.41 13.25
C GLU A 208 -25.87 25.20 13.25
N GLN A 209 -26.11 24.20 12.38
CA GLN A 209 -25.25 23.03 12.29
C GLN A 209 -23.82 23.37 11.79
N VAL A 210 -23.70 24.28 10.82
CA VAL A 210 -22.40 24.76 10.35
C VAL A 210 -21.67 25.54 11.44
N VAL A 211 -22.37 26.38 12.21
CA VAL A 211 -21.76 27.13 13.34
C VAL A 211 -21.27 26.18 14.43
N MET A 212 -22.06 25.18 14.83
CA MET A 212 -21.63 24.15 15.78
C MET A 212 -20.43 23.34 15.24
N HIS A 213 -20.43 23.06 13.95
CA HIS A 213 -19.29 22.43 13.27
C HIS A 213 -18.07 23.37 13.10
N GLN A 214 -18.19 24.68 13.26
CA GLN A 214 -17.00 25.54 13.34
C GLN A 214 -16.49 25.60 14.79
N LEU A 215 -17.40 25.77 15.75
CA LEU A 215 -17.06 25.87 17.16
C LEU A 215 -16.27 24.65 17.67
N GLN A 216 -16.78 23.44 17.42
CA GLN A 216 -16.09 22.23 17.92
C GLN A 216 -14.75 21.96 17.16
N GLN A 217 -14.44 22.71 16.08
CA GLN A 217 -13.23 22.49 15.25
C GLN A 217 -12.13 23.35 15.87
N GLU A 218 -12.49 24.57 16.24
CA GLU A 218 -11.68 25.44 17.08
C GLU A 218 -11.34 24.78 18.43
N GLU A 219 -12.33 24.17 19.11
CA GLU A 219 -12.07 23.45 20.38
C GLU A 219 -11.11 22.26 20.21
N GLU A 220 -11.24 21.49 19.12
CA GLU A 220 -10.35 20.36 18.85
C GLU A 220 -8.92 20.81 18.50
N GLU A 221 -8.79 21.90 17.74
CA GLU A 221 -7.49 22.50 17.39
C GLU A 221 -6.78 23.00 18.66
N GLU A 222 -7.49 23.70 19.56
CA GLU A 222 -6.94 24.12 20.86
C GLU A 222 -6.50 22.92 21.71
N GLU A 223 -7.25 21.81 21.71
CA GLU A 223 -6.88 20.60 22.43
C GLU A 223 -5.64 19.92 21.83
N GLU A 224 -5.52 19.90 20.50
CA GLU A 224 -4.35 19.35 19.81
C GLU A 224 -3.10 20.19 20.10
N GLU A 225 -3.18 21.52 20.02
CA GLU A 225 -2.07 22.42 20.37
C GLU A 225 -1.61 22.23 21.82
N ALA A 226 -2.56 22.05 22.76
CA ALA A 226 -2.25 21.75 24.14
C ALA A 226 -1.55 20.40 24.31
N ARG A 227 -1.96 19.38 23.53
CA ARG A 227 -1.37 18.03 23.54
C ARG A 227 0.05 18.05 22.99
N GLU A 228 0.28 18.74 21.88
CA GLU A 228 1.61 18.91 21.28
C GLU A 228 2.57 19.66 22.20
N SER A 229 2.09 20.74 22.81
CA SER A 229 2.88 21.53 23.77
C SER A 229 3.35 20.68 24.96
N ARG A 230 2.49 19.79 25.47
CA ARG A 230 2.85 18.85 26.54
C ARG A 230 3.84 17.79 26.09
N LEU A 231 3.67 17.22 24.90
CA LEU A 231 4.62 16.24 24.35
C LEU A 231 6.01 16.87 24.18
N LYS A 232 6.08 18.10 23.66
CA LYS A 232 7.33 18.84 23.50
C LYS A 232 8.01 19.09 24.85
N TRP A 233 7.26 19.54 25.85
CA TRP A 233 7.79 19.76 27.19
C TRP A 233 8.28 18.46 27.87
N ASN A 234 7.53 17.37 27.72
CA ASN A 234 7.92 16.05 28.21
C ASN A 234 9.20 15.55 27.52
N TRP A 235 9.32 15.79 26.21
CA TRP A 235 10.52 15.46 25.44
C TRP A 235 11.75 16.25 25.92
N GLU A 236 11.63 17.57 26.13
CA GLU A 236 12.72 18.40 26.65
C GLU A 236 13.17 17.93 28.04
N LYS A 237 12.23 17.58 28.93
CA LYS A 237 12.55 16.96 30.22
C LYS A 237 13.27 15.64 30.09
N TRP A 238 12.87 14.80 29.15
CA TRP A 238 13.51 13.51 28.93
C TRP A 238 14.93 13.68 28.36
N ALA A 239 15.11 14.61 27.42
CA ALA A 239 16.41 14.94 26.84
C ALA A 239 17.40 15.42 27.91
N THR A 240 16.99 16.39 28.74
CA THR A 240 17.83 16.89 29.84
C THR A 240 18.15 15.81 30.88
N PHE A 241 17.25 14.84 31.10
CA PHE A 241 17.54 13.69 31.95
C PHE A 241 18.57 12.75 31.33
N GLN A 242 18.49 12.50 30.01
CA GLN A 242 19.46 11.68 29.29
C GLN A 242 20.86 12.30 29.31
N GLU A 243 20.97 13.61 29.13
CA GLU A 243 22.24 14.35 29.26
C GLU A 243 22.85 14.17 30.65
N LYS A 244 22.08 14.43 31.71
CA LYS A 244 22.53 14.22 33.10
C LYS A 244 22.92 12.77 33.38
N MET A 245 22.20 11.82 32.79
CA MET A 245 22.53 10.39 32.90
C MET A 245 23.83 10.03 32.18
N ALA A 246 24.11 10.67 31.02
CA ALA A 246 25.36 10.50 30.30
C ALA A 246 26.54 11.09 31.09
N GLU A 247 26.41 12.31 31.59
CA GLU A 247 27.40 12.95 32.47
C GLU A 247 27.70 12.09 33.70
N TRP A 248 26.64 11.62 34.38
CA TRP A 248 26.78 10.75 35.54
C TRP A 248 27.53 9.45 35.21
N LYS A 249 27.30 8.83 34.05
CA LYS A 249 28.04 7.63 33.61
C LYS A 249 29.52 7.94 33.35
N VAL A 250 29.84 9.08 32.73
CA VAL A 250 31.21 9.52 32.49
C VAL A 250 31.94 9.75 33.82
N GLU A 251 31.32 10.45 34.76
CA GLU A 251 31.85 10.66 36.10
C GLU A 251 32.02 9.35 36.88
N GLN A 252 31.06 8.43 36.77
CA GLN A 252 31.14 7.12 37.41
C GLN A 252 32.34 6.33 36.88
N ALA A 253 32.58 6.36 35.57
CA ALA A 253 33.75 5.72 34.96
C ALA A 253 35.06 6.38 35.42
N TRP A 254 35.09 7.71 35.51
CA TRP A 254 36.24 8.45 36.02
C TRP A 254 36.54 8.12 37.49
N ALA A 255 35.53 8.03 38.36
CA ALA A 255 35.68 7.68 39.76
C ALA A 255 36.22 6.24 39.93
N LYS A 256 35.71 5.30 39.12
CA LYS A 256 36.20 3.91 39.06
C LYS A 256 37.68 3.86 38.69
N ARG A 257 38.10 4.58 37.64
CA ARG A 257 39.51 4.65 37.20
C ARG A 257 40.43 5.19 38.29
N ASN A 258 39.97 6.17 39.06
CA ASN A 258 40.73 6.79 40.15
C ASN A 258 40.56 6.11 41.53
N LYS A 259 39.85 4.97 41.59
CA LYS A 259 39.54 4.25 42.85
C LYS A 259 38.88 5.14 43.93
N LYS A 260 38.18 6.20 43.53
CA LYS A 260 37.42 7.07 44.43
C LYS A 260 36.00 6.52 44.56
N ARG A 261 35.43 6.58 45.77
CA ARG A 261 34.01 6.24 45.98
C ARG A 261 33.14 7.37 45.39
N PRO A 262 32.25 7.09 44.43
CA PRO A 262 31.29 8.08 43.94
C PRO A 262 30.35 8.47 45.09
N TRP A 263 30.35 9.74 45.49
CA TRP A 263 29.47 10.26 46.54
C TRP A 263 28.21 10.93 45.95
N TRP A 264 28.15 11.08 44.63
CA TRP A 264 27.02 11.63 43.89
C TRP A 264 25.90 10.60 43.70
N ARG A 265 24.64 11.05 43.85
CA ARG A 265 23.46 10.20 43.60
C ARG A 265 23.18 10.09 42.11
N LYS A 266 22.64 8.94 41.69
CA LYS A 266 22.17 8.75 40.32
C LYS A 266 21.04 9.75 40.03
N PRO A 267 21.06 10.46 38.88
CA PRO A 267 19.94 11.28 38.46
C PRO A 267 18.64 10.45 38.46
N VAL A 268 17.57 11.01 39.04
CA VAL A 268 16.24 10.40 39.05
C VAL A 268 15.33 11.24 38.17
N LEU A 269 14.59 10.59 37.27
CA LEU A 269 13.60 11.24 36.44
C LEU A 269 12.46 11.67 37.35
N GLY A 270 12.21 12.98 37.46
CA GLY A 270 11.04 13.49 38.19
C GLY A 270 9.76 12.96 37.56
N ALA A 271 8.61 13.15 38.25
CA ALA A 271 7.31 12.77 37.71
C ALA A 271 7.10 13.41 36.33
N ILE A 272 7.02 12.57 35.29
CA ILE A 272 6.56 12.95 33.96
C ILE A 272 5.05 13.01 34.04
N GLU A 273 4.46 14.08 33.49
CA GLU A 273 3.01 14.16 33.44
C GLU A 273 2.46 13.03 32.55
N GLY A 274 1.60 12.20 33.13
CA GLY A 274 0.93 11.12 32.41
C GLY A 274 0.00 11.63 31.31
N PRO A 275 -0.44 10.74 30.40
CA PRO A 275 -1.43 11.10 29.38
C PRO A 275 -2.69 11.69 30.04
N VAL A 276 -3.35 12.66 29.38
CA VAL A 276 -4.68 13.11 29.84
C VAL A 276 -5.57 11.87 29.84
N PRO A 277 -6.29 11.59 30.94
CA PRO A 277 -7.27 10.51 30.91
C PRO A 277 -8.23 10.80 29.75
N GLN A 278 -8.29 9.88 28.77
CA GLN A 278 -9.27 10.00 27.71
C GLN A 278 -10.65 10.06 28.37
N PRO A 279 -11.56 10.94 27.89
CA PRO A 279 -12.93 10.93 28.35
C PRO A 279 -13.47 9.53 28.07
N THR A 280 -13.53 8.72 29.11
CA THR A 280 -14.17 7.42 29.03
C THR A 280 -15.61 7.76 28.73
N ALA A 281 -16.10 7.39 27.54
CA ALA A 281 -17.49 7.54 27.19
C ALA A 281 -18.30 6.92 28.32
N SER A 282 -18.81 7.79 29.20
CA SER A 282 -19.59 7.38 30.34
C SER A 282 -20.76 6.66 29.72
N THR A 283 -20.79 5.35 29.92
CA THR A 283 -21.85 4.48 29.43
C THR A 283 -23.11 5.02 30.07
N ALA A 284 -23.81 5.87 29.32
CA ALA A 284 -25.10 6.42 29.72
C ALA A 284 -25.99 5.19 29.81
N LYS A 285 -26.14 4.66 31.02
CA LYS A 285 -27.21 3.72 31.32
C LYS A 285 -28.48 4.51 31.04
N GLU A 286 -29.13 4.20 29.93
CA GLU A 286 -30.52 4.56 29.68
C GLU A 286 -31.30 4.11 30.91
N GLU A 287 -31.69 5.07 31.75
CA GLU A 287 -32.73 4.85 32.75
C GLU A 287 -34.03 4.67 31.98
N ASP A 288 -34.32 3.40 31.72
CA ASP A 288 -35.53 2.89 31.11
C ASP A 288 -36.74 3.41 31.91
N GLN A 289 -37.58 4.19 31.23
CA GLN A 289 -38.85 4.70 31.73
C GLN A 289 -39.78 3.52 32.04
N LYS A 290 -39.77 3.05 33.29
CA LYS A 290 -40.82 2.16 33.80
C LYS A 290 -41.99 2.99 34.31
N GLY A 291 -42.81 3.47 33.36
CA GLY A 291 -44.17 3.91 33.65
C GLY A 291 -45.15 2.74 33.50
N GLN A 292 -46.10 2.68 34.44
CA GLN A 292 -47.46 2.10 34.33
C GLN A 292 -47.75 0.72 34.95
N GLU A 293 -48.41 0.75 36.12
CA GLU A 293 -49.65 0.04 36.55
C GLU A 293 -49.69 0.15 38.09
N VAL A 294 -50.41 1.10 38.70
CA VAL A 294 -51.83 1.01 39.10
C VAL A 294 -52.31 -0.43 39.30
N GLU A 295 -52.36 -0.88 40.55
CA GLU A 295 -53.60 -1.39 41.14
C GLU A 295 -53.55 -1.29 42.67
N GLU A 296 -54.69 -0.87 43.20
CA GLU A 296 -55.05 -0.74 44.60
C GLU A 296 -55.03 -2.12 45.27
N ASP A 297 -54.59 -2.23 46.53
CA ASP A 297 -55.39 -3.01 47.46
C ASP A 297 -55.12 -2.62 48.91
N GLU A 298 -56.24 -2.39 49.59
CA GLU A 298 -56.39 -2.13 51.00
C GLU A 298 -55.90 -3.33 51.82
N PHE A 299 -55.09 -3.09 52.86
CA PHE A 299 -55.21 -3.91 54.06
C PHE A 299 -54.87 -3.06 55.28
N GLU A 300 -55.93 -2.49 55.86
CA GLU A 300 -56.00 -2.25 57.29
C GLU A 300 -55.69 -3.57 57.99
N ASP A 301 -54.64 -3.61 58.83
CA ASP A 301 -54.82 -4.33 60.08
C ASP A 301 -54.13 -3.60 61.22
N SER A 302 -54.98 -3.39 62.20
CA SER A 302 -54.79 -2.77 63.50
C SER A 302 -54.05 -3.72 64.44
N ASP A 303 -53.82 -3.22 65.66
CA ASP A 303 -53.50 -3.93 66.90
C ASP A 303 -51.98 -4.00 67.20
N ASP A 304 -51.48 -3.10 68.05
CA ASP A 304 -51.50 -3.15 69.52
C ASP A 304 -50.50 -4.18 70.10
N ASP A 305 -49.57 -3.64 70.90
CA ASP A 305 -49.14 -4.10 72.23
C ASP A 305 -47.61 -4.13 72.49
N ASP A 306 -47.25 -3.37 73.53
CA ASP A 306 -46.06 -3.33 74.42
C ASP A 306 -44.68 -2.85 73.95
#